data_AF-A0A9J5WFG3-F1
#
_entry.id   AF-A0A9J5WFG3-F1
#
_cell.length_a   1.000
_cell.length_b   1.000
_cell.length_c   1.000
_cell.angle_alpha   90.00
_cell.angle_beta   90.00
_cell.angle_gamma   90.00
#
_symmetry.space_group_name_H-M   'P 1'
#
loop_
_entity.id
_entity.type
_entity.pdbx_description
1 polymer ?
#
loop_
_entity_poly.entity_id
_entity_poly.type
_entity_poly.pdbx_seq_one_letter_code
_entity_poly.pdbx_strand_id
1 'polypeptide(L)'
;MKKVLTLKPFPIAMKKILNHLILNKNEYCMEVTPKTLADVKGGTLISYEGKVQLLEIAQVPDEHVNEFKSIEKFKIFNTNNLWVNLSAIKRLVEADALKMEIIPNPKEVDGVKVLQLETAAGAAIKFFDRAIGANVPRSRFLPVKATSDLLLVQSDLYTLTDEGYVIRNPSRSNPSNPSIELGPEFKKVANFLGRFKSIPSIIDLDSLKVTGDVWFGSGVTLKGKVTIAAKSGVKLEIPDGAVIANKDINGPEDI
;
A
#
# COMPACT_ATOMS: atom_id res chain seq x y z
N MET A 1 10.97 27.15 -1.50
CA MET A 1 9.55 26.69 -1.43
C MET A 1 9.43 25.37 -2.17
N LYS A 2 8.97 24.30 -1.51
CA LYS A 2 8.74 22.97 -2.13
C LYS A 2 7.52 23.06 -3.06
N LYS A 3 7.65 22.64 -4.33
CA LYS A 3 6.57 22.65 -5.32
C LYS A 3 6.02 21.24 -5.54
N VAL A 4 4.70 21.12 -5.65
CA VAL A 4 4.03 19.86 -5.99
C VAL A 4 4.28 19.53 -7.46
N LEU A 5 4.63 18.28 -7.76
CA LEU A 5 4.81 17.81 -9.14
C LEU A 5 3.49 17.36 -9.74
N THR A 6 3.16 17.86 -10.93
CA THR A 6 2.10 17.34 -11.78
C THR A 6 2.73 16.46 -12.85
N LEU A 7 2.49 15.15 -12.80
CA LEU A 7 3.07 14.18 -13.73
C LEU A 7 2.06 13.74 -14.77
N LYS A 8 2.49 13.68 -16.04
CA LYS A 8 1.68 13.12 -17.12
C LYS A 8 1.52 11.59 -16.94
N PRO A 9 0.38 11.01 -17.35
CA PRO A 9 0.17 9.56 -17.31
C PRO A 9 1.26 8.83 -18.11
N PHE A 10 1.81 7.77 -17.54
CA PHE A 10 2.81 6.92 -18.19
C PHE A 10 2.17 5.63 -18.71
N PRO A 11 2.61 5.08 -19.85
CA PRO A 11 2.07 3.83 -20.36
C PRO A 11 2.30 2.64 -19.42
N ILE A 12 1.34 1.72 -19.40
CA ILE A 12 1.24 0.60 -18.45
C ILE A 12 2.37 -0.44 -18.60
N ALA A 13 2.87 -0.64 -19.81
CA ALA A 13 3.80 -1.73 -20.11
C ALA A 13 5.22 -1.41 -19.61
N MET A 14 5.83 -2.32 -18.84
CA MET A 14 7.21 -2.22 -18.33
C MET A 14 8.23 -1.85 -19.42
N LYS A 15 8.10 -2.43 -20.62
CA LYS A 15 8.96 -2.12 -21.77
C LYS A 15 8.87 -0.66 -22.22
N LYS A 16 7.71 -0.01 -22.07
CA LYS A 16 7.53 1.41 -22.42
C LYS A 16 8.20 2.33 -21.41
N ILE A 17 8.15 1.97 -20.12
CA ILE A 17 8.90 2.67 -19.07
C ILE A 17 10.39 2.59 -19.39
N LEU A 18 10.94 1.37 -19.51
CA LEU A 18 12.36 1.18 -19.78
C LEU A 18 12.83 1.89 -21.06
N ASN A 19 12.07 1.76 -22.16
CA ASN A 19 12.41 2.42 -23.43
C ASN A 19 12.47 3.94 -23.29
N HIS A 20 11.53 4.56 -22.57
CA HIS A 20 11.57 5.99 -22.30
C HIS A 20 12.83 6.40 -21.52
N LEU A 21 13.19 5.64 -20.48
CA LEU A 21 14.37 5.93 -19.66
C LEU A 21 15.67 5.87 -20.47
N ILE A 22 15.79 4.88 -21.36
CA ILE A 22 16.94 4.73 -22.25
C ILE A 22 17.02 5.90 -23.25
N LEU A 23 15.92 6.21 -23.94
CA LEU A 23 15.89 7.27 -24.97
C LEU A 23 16.18 8.66 -24.39
N ASN A 24 15.68 8.95 -23.19
CA ASN A 24 15.84 10.24 -22.53
C ASN A 24 17.05 10.28 -21.58
N LYS A 25 17.79 9.17 -21.45
CA LYS A 25 18.96 9.03 -20.56
C LYS A 25 18.64 9.41 -19.11
N ASN A 26 17.46 9.02 -18.62
CA ASN A 26 17.09 9.22 -17.22
C ASN A 26 17.91 8.27 -16.34
N GLU A 27 18.58 8.79 -15.32
CA GLU A 27 19.37 7.92 -14.42
C GLU A 27 18.51 7.29 -13.32
N TYR A 28 17.38 7.91 -12.96
CA TYR A 28 16.48 7.43 -11.92
C TYR A 28 15.02 7.71 -12.29
N CYS A 29 14.15 6.72 -12.11
CA CYS A 29 12.71 6.88 -12.23
C CYS A 29 12.01 6.20 -11.07
N MET A 30 11.13 6.96 -10.41
CA MET A 30 10.23 6.46 -9.37
C MET A 30 8.83 6.37 -9.95
N GLU A 31 8.26 5.17 -10.02
CA GLU A 31 6.83 5.06 -10.31
C GLU A 31 6.04 5.62 -9.13
N VAL A 32 5.11 6.51 -9.43
CA VAL A 32 4.14 7.04 -8.47
C VAL A 32 2.73 6.74 -8.95
N THR A 33 1.79 6.70 -8.04
CA THR A 33 0.37 6.48 -8.39
C THR A 33 -0.51 7.53 -7.70
N PRO A 34 -1.73 7.80 -8.17
CA PRO A 34 -2.63 8.72 -7.49
C PRO A 34 -2.86 8.31 -6.04
N LYS A 35 -2.73 9.28 -5.14
CA LYS A 35 -2.91 9.11 -3.70
C LYS A 35 -4.40 8.92 -3.38
N THR A 36 -4.71 7.98 -2.51
CA THR A 36 -6.06 7.71 -1.97
C THR A 36 -6.09 7.99 -0.48
N LEU A 37 -7.29 7.97 0.11
CA LEU A 37 -7.47 8.11 1.57
C LEU A 37 -6.78 6.99 2.37
N ALA A 38 -6.49 5.84 1.76
CA ALA A 38 -5.73 4.76 2.40
C ALA A 38 -4.22 5.03 2.46
N ASP A 39 -3.70 5.92 1.60
CA ASP A 39 -2.27 6.20 1.47
C ASP A 39 -1.82 7.31 2.45
N VAL A 40 -2.14 7.12 3.74
CA VAL A 40 -1.84 8.09 4.82
C VAL A 40 -0.39 8.07 5.28
N LYS A 41 0.34 6.97 5.04
CA LYS A 41 1.74 6.77 5.43
C LYS A 41 2.60 6.46 4.21
N GLY A 42 3.66 7.25 4.01
CA GLY A 42 4.65 7.11 2.95
C GLY A 42 4.93 8.44 2.26
N GLY A 43 5.83 8.41 1.28
CA GLY A 43 6.37 9.60 0.65
C GLY A 43 5.67 10.05 -0.63
N THR A 44 5.86 11.32 -0.95
CA THR A 44 5.42 11.94 -2.22
C THR A 44 6.60 12.58 -2.94
N LEU A 45 6.50 12.74 -4.25
CA LEU A 45 7.51 13.45 -5.02
C LEU A 45 7.21 14.95 -5.08
N ILE A 46 8.25 15.74 -4.84
CA ILE A 46 8.22 17.20 -4.92
C ILE A 46 9.35 17.71 -5.79
N SER A 47 9.23 18.95 -6.24
CA SER A 47 10.33 19.74 -6.78
C SER A 47 10.86 20.68 -5.70
N TYR A 48 12.15 20.59 -5.42
CA TYR A 48 12.85 21.43 -4.46
C TYR A 48 14.25 21.75 -4.99
N GLU A 49 14.62 23.04 -4.99
CA GLU A 49 15.92 23.52 -5.50
C GLU A 49 16.26 23.00 -6.92
N GLY A 50 15.25 22.96 -7.80
CA GLY A 50 15.41 22.51 -9.18
C GLY A 50 15.56 20.99 -9.36
N LYS A 51 15.51 20.21 -8.26
CA LYS A 51 15.63 18.75 -8.28
C LYS A 51 14.34 18.07 -7.84
N VAL A 52 14.12 16.86 -8.34
CA VAL A 52 13.07 15.95 -7.86
C VAL A 52 13.56 15.32 -6.56
N GLN A 53 12.73 15.33 -5.52
CA GLN A 53 13.06 14.77 -4.22
C GLN A 53 11.87 14.00 -3.64
N LEU A 54 12.16 12.96 -2.87
CA LEU A 54 11.17 12.26 -2.06
C LEU A 54 10.98 13.04 -0.75
N LEU A 55 9.74 13.41 -0.45
CA LEU A 55 9.35 13.96 0.83
C LEU A 55 8.60 12.89 1.63
N GLU A 56 9.21 12.44 2.73
CA GLU A 56 8.60 11.51 3.68
C GLU A 56 7.93 12.26 4.83
N ILE A 57 6.89 11.66 5.44
CA ILE A 57 6.17 12.29 6.57
C ILE A 57 7.09 12.60 7.75
N ALA A 58 8.13 11.78 7.98
CA ALA A 58 9.11 11.99 9.04
C ALA A 58 9.96 13.25 8.86
N GLN A 59 9.96 13.85 7.66
CA GLN A 59 10.67 15.09 7.34
C GLN A 59 9.74 16.32 7.37
N VAL A 60 8.46 16.13 7.70
CA VAL A 60 7.45 17.19 7.73
C VAL A 60 7.26 17.64 9.17
N PRO A 61 7.47 18.94 9.49
CA PRO A 61 7.15 19.49 10.81
C PRO A 61 5.68 19.26 11.19
N ASP A 62 5.41 19.05 12.48
CA ASP A 62 4.08 18.67 12.99
C ASP A 62 2.95 19.61 12.53
N GLU A 63 3.24 20.92 12.48
CA GLU A 63 2.33 21.97 12.01
C GLU A 63 1.89 21.82 10.54
N HIS A 64 2.65 21.10 9.72
CA HIS A 64 2.38 20.88 8.30
C HIS A 64 1.91 19.46 7.96
N VAL A 65 1.81 18.56 8.95
CA VAL A 65 1.42 17.15 8.73
C VAL A 65 0.04 17.03 8.09
N ASN A 66 -0.92 17.87 8.50
CA ASN A 66 -2.27 17.84 7.92
C ASN A 66 -2.27 18.25 6.44
N GLU A 67 -1.42 19.22 6.07
CA GLU A 67 -1.26 19.61 4.68
C GLU A 67 -0.60 18.50 3.85
N PHE A 68 0.40 17.82 4.41
CA PHE A 68 1.06 16.68 3.76
C PHE A 68 0.11 15.51 3.54
N LYS A 69 -0.80 15.25 4.48
CA LYS A 69 -1.83 14.21 4.37
C LYS A 69 -2.88 14.55 3.33
N SER A 70 -3.15 15.83 3.05
CA SER A 70 -4.13 16.26 2.05
C SER A 70 -3.83 15.70 0.66
N ILE A 71 -4.80 14.95 0.12
CA ILE A 71 -4.77 14.42 -1.25
C ILE A 71 -4.98 15.52 -2.30
N GLU A 72 -5.49 16.69 -1.91
CA GLU A 72 -5.67 17.83 -2.81
C GLU A 72 -4.34 18.55 -3.07
N LYS A 73 -3.51 18.68 -2.02
CA LYS A 73 -2.16 19.26 -2.11
C LYS A 73 -1.18 18.25 -2.69
N PHE A 74 -1.08 17.06 -2.12
CA PHE A 74 -0.14 16.02 -2.56
C PHE A 74 -0.91 14.87 -3.22
N LYS A 75 -0.98 14.92 -4.56
CA LYS A 75 -1.84 14.05 -5.38
C LYS A 75 -1.22 12.70 -5.73
N ILE A 76 0.08 12.54 -5.52
CA ILE A 76 0.85 11.36 -5.95
C ILE A 76 1.55 10.72 -4.75
N PHE A 77 1.73 9.40 -4.83
CA PHE A 77 2.34 8.58 -3.79
C PHE A 77 3.41 7.65 -4.37
N ASN A 78 4.54 7.51 -3.68
CA ASN A 78 5.63 6.61 -4.08
C ASN A 78 5.20 5.14 -3.99
N THR A 79 5.28 4.42 -5.11
CA THR A 79 4.96 2.97 -5.14
C THR A 79 6.11 2.09 -4.66
N ASN A 80 7.32 2.65 -4.57
CA ASN A 80 8.59 1.97 -4.38
C ASN A 80 8.98 1.00 -5.53
N ASN A 81 8.33 1.11 -6.71
CA ASN A 81 8.85 0.55 -7.95
C ASN A 81 9.85 1.54 -8.54
N LEU A 82 11.13 1.18 -8.53
CA LEU A 82 12.25 2.06 -8.85
C LEU A 82 13.05 1.52 -10.03
N TRP A 83 13.32 2.38 -11.00
CA TRP A 83 14.15 2.06 -12.17
C TRP A 83 15.39 2.93 -12.13
N VAL A 84 16.57 2.32 -12.05
CA VAL A 84 17.81 3.05 -11.80
C VAL A 84 18.91 2.58 -12.75
N ASN A 85 19.61 3.54 -13.36
CA ASN A 85 20.72 3.27 -14.27
C ASN A 85 21.94 2.76 -13.48
N LEU A 86 22.43 1.57 -13.82
CA LEU A 86 23.52 0.92 -13.09
C LEU A 86 24.84 1.71 -13.15
N SER A 87 25.16 2.34 -14.28
CA SER A 87 26.38 3.16 -14.41
C SER A 87 26.31 4.40 -13.51
N ALA A 88 25.12 5.00 -13.36
CA ALA A 88 24.92 6.10 -12.43
C ALA A 88 25.04 5.65 -10.97
N ILE A 89 24.51 4.47 -10.61
CA ILE A 89 24.71 3.88 -9.28
C ILE A 89 26.20 3.74 -8.98
N LYS A 90 26.96 3.07 -9.88
CA LYS A 90 28.41 2.87 -9.72
C LYS A 90 29.12 4.20 -9.48
N ARG A 91 28.89 5.19 -10.35
CA ARG A 91 29.48 6.53 -10.24
C ARG A 91 29.20 7.19 -8.89
N LEU A 92 27.95 7.18 -8.43
CA LEU A 92 27.54 7.86 -7.21
C LEU A 92 28.01 7.14 -5.94
N VAL A 93 28.04 5.80 -5.96
CA VAL A 93 28.54 4.99 -4.83
C VAL A 93 30.05 5.11 -4.69
N GLU A 94 30.81 4.99 -5.79
CA GLU A 94 32.28 5.11 -5.77
C GLU A 94 32.74 6.51 -5.34
N ALA A 95 31.95 7.54 -5.64
CA ALA A 95 32.21 8.91 -5.22
C ALA A 95 31.68 9.24 -3.81
N ASP A 96 31.08 8.28 -3.09
CA ASP A 96 30.42 8.49 -1.79
C ASP A 96 29.43 9.68 -1.80
N ALA A 97 28.71 9.86 -2.92
CA ALA A 97 27.86 11.03 -3.16
C ALA A 97 26.43 10.88 -2.60
N LEU A 98 26.05 9.67 -2.21
CA LEU A 98 24.71 9.31 -1.76
C LEU A 98 24.48 9.66 -0.28
N LYS A 99 24.23 10.94 0.01
CA LYS A 99 24.00 11.47 1.36
C LYS A 99 22.50 11.53 1.73
N MET A 100 21.82 10.38 1.73
CA MET A 100 20.39 10.30 2.05
C MET A 100 20.07 10.74 3.49
N GLU A 101 18.84 11.22 3.68
CA GLU A 101 18.29 11.50 5.00
C GLU A 101 18.26 10.22 5.86
N ILE A 102 18.79 10.34 7.08
CA ILE A 102 18.73 9.28 8.09
C ILE A 102 17.32 9.26 8.68
N ILE A 103 16.74 8.07 8.74
CA ILE A 103 15.44 7.79 9.34
C ILE A 103 15.72 7.11 10.69
N PRO A 104 15.59 7.81 11.83
CA PRO A 104 15.63 7.16 13.13
C PRO A 104 14.33 6.39 13.36
N ASN A 105 14.44 5.09 13.61
CA ASN A 105 13.32 4.21 13.90
C ASN A 105 13.45 3.71 15.36
N PRO A 106 12.80 4.38 16.33
CA PRO A 106 12.80 3.93 17.71
C PRO A 106 12.13 2.55 17.83
N LYS A 107 12.84 1.63 18.47
CA LYS A 107 12.39 0.26 18.69
C LYS A 107 12.62 -0.14 20.13
N GLU A 108 11.95 -1.21 20.53
CA GLU A 108 12.22 -1.92 21.77
C GLU A 108 12.55 -3.36 21.42
N VAL A 109 13.71 -3.83 21.86
CA VAL A 109 14.20 -5.19 21.65
C VAL A 109 14.54 -5.74 23.03
N ASP A 110 13.87 -6.81 23.42
CA ASP A 110 14.04 -7.46 24.73
C ASP A 110 13.97 -6.47 25.92
N GLY A 111 13.03 -5.52 25.85
CA GLY A 111 12.82 -4.50 26.88
C GLY A 111 13.80 -3.31 26.84
N VAL A 112 14.74 -3.29 25.89
CA VAL A 112 15.72 -2.22 25.73
C VAL A 112 15.31 -1.30 24.59
N LYS A 113 15.22 0.02 24.88
CA LYS A 113 14.99 1.04 23.86
C LYS A 113 16.23 1.20 23.00
N VAL A 114 16.07 1.05 21.68
CA VAL A 114 17.14 1.17 20.69
C VAL A 114 16.72 2.09 19.55
N LEU A 115 17.71 2.65 18.84
CA LEU A 115 17.49 3.38 17.60
C LEU A 115 18.04 2.57 16.43
N GLN A 116 17.15 2.19 15.51
CA GLN A 116 17.52 1.60 14.23
C GLN A 116 17.64 2.74 13.21
N LEU A 117 18.84 2.94 12.66
CA LEU A 117 19.10 3.99 11.66
C LEU A 117 18.93 3.40 10.27
N GLU A 118 18.05 4.00 9.48
CA GLU A 118 17.71 3.53 8.14
C GLU A 118 17.86 4.66 7.11
N THR A 119 17.92 4.28 5.83
CA THR A 119 17.76 5.21 4.70
C THR A 119 16.77 4.61 3.71
N ALA A 120 15.95 5.45 3.07
CA ALA A 120 15.03 5.00 2.03
C ALA A 120 15.72 5.04 0.65
N ALA A 121 15.64 3.94 -0.13
CA ALA A 121 16.16 3.91 -1.50
C ALA A 121 15.56 5.04 -2.36
N GLY A 122 14.26 5.33 -2.19
CA GLY A 122 13.59 6.43 -2.86
C GLY A 122 14.15 7.83 -2.57
N ALA A 123 14.80 8.04 -1.42
CA ALA A 123 15.44 9.32 -1.08
C ALA A 123 16.68 9.59 -1.93
N ALA A 124 17.25 8.54 -2.55
CA ALA A 124 18.42 8.67 -3.41
C ALA A 124 18.13 9.46 -4.70
N ILE A 125 16.85 9.57 -5.12
CA ILE A 125 16.43 10.20 -6.39
C ILE A 125 17.05 11.59 -6.63
N LYS A 126 17.30 12.37 -5.57
CA LYS A 126 17.86 13.73 -5.66
C LYS A 126 19.34 13.80 -6.06
N PHE A 127 20.06 12.68 -5.98
CA PHE A 127 21.48 12.57 -6.35
C PHE A 127 21.71 12.17 -7.81
N PHE A 128 20.66 11.68 -8.48
CA PHE A 128 20.74 11.22 -9.86
C PHE A 128 20.40 12.34 -10.84
N ASP A 129 21.09 12.35 -11.97
CA ASP A 129 20.83 13.29 -13.05
C ASP A 129 19.61 12.84 -13.85
N ARG A 130 18.85 13.81 -14.38
CA ARG A 130 17.63 13.54 -15.17
C ARG A 130 16.65 12.62 -14.45
N ALA A 131 16.55 12.73 -13.12
CA ALA A 131 15.61 11.97 -12.32
C ALA A 131 14.17 12.39 -12.59
N ILE A 132 13.25 11.41 -12.66
CA ILE A 132 11.83 11.65 -12.97
C ILE A 132 10.89 10.83 -12.06
N GLY A 133 9.64 11.27 -11.98
CA GLY A 133 8.53 10.44 -11.55
C GLY A 133 7.70 9.97 -12.75
N ALA A 134 7.22 8.73 -12.71
CA ALA A 134 6.30 8.19 -13.73
C ALA A 134 4.94 7.89 -13.08
N ASN A 135 3.88 8.57 -13.51
CA ASN A 135 2.54 8.35 -12.97
C ASN A 135 1.91 7.10 -13.61
N VAL A 136 1.81 6.02 -12.83
CA VAL A 136 1.34 4.71 -13.28
C VAL A 136 -0.05 4.38 -12.72
N PRO A 137 -0.84 3.53 -13.41
CA PRO A 137 -2.10 3.04 -12.86
C PRO A 137 -1.87 2.27 -11.56
N ARG A 138 -2.86 2.35 -10.66
CA ARG A 138 -2.81 1.70 -9.33
C ARG A 138 -2.67 0.18 -9.40
N SER A 139 -2.97 -0.45 -10.54
CA SER A 139 -2.73 -1.88 -10.77
C SER A 139 -1.25 -2.30 -10.64
N ARG A 140 -0.30 -1.35 -10.70
CA ARG A 140 1.13 -1.60 -10.45
C ARG A 140 1.52 -1.43 -8.97
N PHE A 141 0.57 -1.08 -8.11
CA PHE A 141 0.77 -0.85 -6.69
C PHE A 141 -0.26 -1.63 -5.86
N LEU A 142 0.11 -2.86 -5.52
CA LEU A 142 -0.68 -3.78 -4.69
C LEU A 142 0.12 -4.21 -3.46
N PRO A 143 0.35 -3.29 -2.49
CA PRO A 143 1.16 -3.58 -1.32
C PRO A 143 0.41 -4.50 -0.34
N VAL A 144 1.16 -5.33 0.39
CA VAL A 144 0.65 -6.08 1.54
C VAL A 144 1.39 -5.61 2.79
N LYS A 145 0.74 -4.82 3.64
CA LYS A 145 1.31 -4.22 4.87
C LYS A 145 0.66 -4.76 6.14
N ALA A 146 -0.59 -5.17 6.06
CA ALA A 146 -1.33 -5.84 7.11
C ALA A 146 -2.09 -7.06 6.56
N THR A 147 -2.63 -7.89 7.44
CA THR A 147 -3.45 -9.04 7.07
C THR A 147 -4.77 -8.65 6.39
N SER A 148 -5.25 -7.41 6.59
CA SER A 148 -6.33 -6.83 5.78
C SER A 148 -5.95 -6.73 4.30
N ASP A 149 -4.71 -6.35 3.99
CA ASP A 149 -4.22 -6.31 2.61
C ASP A 149 -4.00 -7.73 2.06
N LEU A 150 -3.58 -8.66 2.91
CA LEU A 150 -3.45 -10.07 2.55
C LEU A 150 -4.80 -10.65 2.13
N LEU A 151 -5.87 -10.33 2.87
CA LEU A 151 -7.23 -10.73 2.52
C LEU A 151 -7.63 -10.19 1.14
N LEU A 152 -7.28 -8.95 0.81
CA LEU A 152 -7.57 -8.37 -0.50
C LEU A 152 -6.91 -9.17 -1.62
N VAL A 153 -5.61 -9.49 -1.52
CA VAL A 153 -4.88 -10.16 -2.61
C VAL A 153 -5.16 -11.66 -2.73
N GLN A 154 -5.65 -12.29 -1.66
CA GLN A 154 -6.04 -13.70 -1.66
C GLN A 154 -7.49 -13.95 -2.10
N SER A 155 -8.32 -12.90 -2.14
CA SER A 155 -9.73 -13.05 -2.49
C SER A 155 -9.99 -13.04 -3.98
N ASP A 156 -11.26 -13.26 -4.32
CA ASP A 156 -11.81 -13.18 -5.67
C ASP A 156 -11.85 -11.76 -6.27
N LEU A 157 -11.35 -10.73 -5.57
CA LEU A 157 -11.06 -9.42 -6.17
C LEU A 157 -9.98 -9.49 -7.25
N TYR A 158 -9.14 -10.52 -7.18
CA TYR A 158 -8.07 -10.75 -8.12
C TYR A 158 -8.14 -12.17 -8.69
N THR A 159 -7.59 -12.35 -9.88
CA THR A 159 -7.35 -13.66 -10.48
C THR A 159 -5.86 -13.82 -10.73
N LEU A 160 -5.39 -15.07 -10.73
CA LEU A 160 -4.02 -15.40 -11.09
C LEU A 160 -4.00 -15.84 -12.56
N THR A 161 -3.16 -15.21 -13.38
CA THR A 161 -2.96 -15.66 -14.77
C THR A 161 -2.04 -16.88 -14.81
N ASP A 162 -2.02 -17.59 -15.94
CA ASP A 162 -1.15 -18.75 -16.15
C ASP A 162 0.34 -18.38 -16.04
N GLU A 163 0.70 -17.12 -16.33
CA GLU A 163 2.05 -16.58 -16.18
C GLU A 163 2.36 -16.09 -14.75
N GLY A 164 1.44 -16.27 -13.79
CA GLY A 164 1.62 -15.93 -12.39
C GLY A 164 1.34 -14.47 -12.02
N TYR A 165 0.65 -13.70 -12.87
CA TYR A 165 0.27 -12.32 -12.54
C TYR A 165 -1.01 -12.28 -11.72
N VAL A 166 -1.00 -11.52 -10.62
CA VAL A 166 -2.22 -11.15 -9.88
C VAL A 166 -2.86 -9.96 -10.60
N ILE A 167 -3.98 -10.21 -11.27
CA ILE A 167 -4.72 -9.19 -12.03
C ILE A 167 -6.10 -8.95 -11.44
N ARG A 168 -6.66 -7.77 -11.70
CA ARG A 168 -8.01 -7.43 -11.25
C ARG A 168 -9.02 -8.39 -11.86
N ASN A 169 -9.89 -8.98 -11.04
CA ASN A 169 -10.97 -9.81 -11.54
C ASN A 169 -11.95 -8.95 -12.36
N PRO A 170 -12.20 -9.23 -13.65
CA PRO A 170 -13.13 -8.46 -14.48
C PRO A 170 -14.57 -8.42 -13.96
N SER A 171 -14.96 -9.42 -13.16
CA SER A 171 -16.28 -9.48 -12.53
C SER A 171 -16.48 -8.43 -11.43
N ARG A 172 -15.40 -7.79 -10.94
CA ARG A 172 -15.50 -6.68 -10.00
C ARG A 172 -15.85 -5.39 -10.75
N SER A 173 -17.11 -4.96 -10.63
CA SER A 173 -17.62 -3.74 -11.27
C SER A 173 -16.98 -2.46 -10.73
N ASN A 174 -16.74 -2.37 -9.42
CA ASN A 174 -16.11 -1.21 -8.79
C ASN A 174 -14.57 -1.29 -8.87
N PRO A 175 -13.89 -0.36 -9.56
CA PRO A 175 -12.43 -0.39 -9.71
C PRO A 175 -11.67 -0.21 -8.39
N SER A 176 -12.31 0.31 -7.33
CA SER A 176 -11.71 0.50 -6.01
C SER A 176 -11.75 -0.78 -5.16
N ASN A 177 -10.74 -0.95 -4.30
CA ASN A 177 -10.76 -1.98 -3.26
C ASN A 177 -11.76 -1.64 -2.16
N PRO A 178 -12.41 -2.65 -1.55
CA PRO A 178 -13.15 -2.42 -0.31
C PRO A 178 -12.21 -1.99 0.81
N SER A 179 -12.73 -1.21 1.76
CA SER A 179 -12.03 -0.91 3.00
C SER A 179 -12.14 -2.10 3.95
N ILE A 180 -11.01 -2.61 4.45
CA ILE A 180 -10.99 -3.74 5.38
C ILE A 180 -10.26 -3.34 6.65
N GLU A 181 -10.96 -3.40 7.78
CA GLU A 181 -10.42 -3.21 9.13
C GLU A 181 -10.57 -4.52 9.90
N LEU A 182 -9.46 -5.18 10.23
CA LEU A 182 -9.44 -6.40 11.04
C LEU A 182 -8.85 -6.09 12.42
N GLY A 183 -9.51 -6.60 13.47
CA GLY A 183 -9.09 -6.46 14.86
C GLY A 183 -7.72 -7.08 15.16
N PRO A 184 -7.16 -6.79 16.35
CA PRO A 184 -5.84 -7.26 16.75
C PRO A 184 -5.69 -8.79 16.70
N GLU A 185 -6.78 -9.53 16.83
CA GLU A 185 -6.86 -10.99 16.73
C GLU A 185 -6.37 -11.52 15.38
N PHE A 186 -6.52 -10.73 14.31
CA PHE A 186 -6.11 -11.05 12.95
C PHE A 186 -4.71 -10.49 12.59
N LYS A 187 -4.03 -9.78 13.50
CA LYS A 187 -2.77 -9.08 13.17
C LYS A 187 -1.65 -10.03 12.77
N LYS A 188 -1.56 -11.21 13.40
CA LYS A 188 -0.57 -12.24 13.06
C LYS A 188 -1.09 -13.11 11.93
N VAL A 189 -0.25 -13.38 10.94
CA VAL A 189 -0.62 -14.20 9.75
C VAL A 189 -1.16 -15.58 10.16
N ALA A 190 -0.54 -16.26 11.13
CA ALA A 190 -1.03 -17.56 11.59
C ALA A 190 -2.47 -17.49 12.15
N ASN A 191 -2.78 -16.47 12.94
CA ASN A 191 -4.12 -16.27 13.48
C ASN A 191 -5.12 -15.89 12.39
N PHE A 192 -4.71 -15.01 11.47
CA PHE A 192 -5.52 -14.65 10.29
C PHE A 192 -5.91 -15.89 9.49
N LEU A 193 -4.94 -16.74 9.12
CA LEU A 193 -5.19 -17.96 8.36
C LEU A 193 -6.04 -18.95 9.15
N GLY A 194 -5.79 -19.11 10.47
CA GLY A 194 -6.59 -20.00 11.31
C GLY A 194 -8.06 -19.58 11.43
N ARG A 195 -8.35 -18.27 11.33
CA ARG A 195 -9.69 -17.71 11.49
C ARG A 195 -10.54 -17.76 10.21
N PHE A 196 -9.96 -18.06 9.06
CA PHE A 196 -10.69 -18.24 7.80
C PHE A 196 -10.50 -19.68 7.29
N LYS A 197 -11.52 -20.55 7.43
CA LYS A 197 -11.43 -21.91 6.86
C LYS A 197 -11.21 -21.88 5.34
N SER A 198 -11.80 -20.89 4.67
CA SER A 198 -11.44 -20.47 3.32
C SER A 198 -11.53 -18.95 3.22
N ILE A 199 -10.84 -18.36 2.26
CA ILE A 199 -10.98 -16.93 1.98
C ILE A 199 -12.40 -16.64 1.49
N PRO A 200 -13.12 -15.68 2.09
CA PRO A 200 -14.48 -15.35 1.66
C PRO A 200 -14.48 -14.67 0.29
N SER A 201 -15.58 -14.86 -0.45
CA SER A 201 -15.87 -14.03 -1.61
C SER A 201 -16.17 -12.61 -1.13
N ILE A 202 -15.47 -11.63 -1.70
CA ILE A 202 -15.64 -10.20 -1.38
C ILE A 202 -15.74 -9.35 -2.66
N ILE A 203 -16.04 -9.97 -3.79
CA ILE A 203 -16.14 -9.29 -5.09
C ILE A 203 -17.20 -8.19 -5.12
N ASP A 204 -18.24 -8.30 -4.30
CA ASP A 204 -19.32 -7.31 -4.16
C ASP A 204 -19.19 -6.48 -2.86
N LEU A 205 -18.05 -6.52 -2.16
CA LEU A 205 -17.85 -5.83 -0.90
C LEU A 205 -17.50 -4.34 -1.10
N ASP A 206 -18.04 -3.48 -0.24
CA ASP A 206 -17.65 -2.06 -0.12
C ASP A 206 -16.78 -1.83 1.12
N SER A 207 -17.16 -2.42 2.25
CA SER A 207 -16.36 -2.34 3.48
C SER A 207 -16.61 -3.53 4.41
N LEU A 208 -15.54 -3.99 5.07
CA LEU A 208 -15.58 -4.98 6.14
C LEU A 208 -14.89 -4.43 7.38
N LYS A 209 -15.57 -4.49 8.52
CA LYS A 209 -14.95 -4.27 9.84
C LYS A 209 -15.19 -5.48 10.73
N VAL A 210 -14.11 -6.06 11.26
CA VAL A 210 -14.18 -7.22 12.16
C VAL A 210 -13.47 -6.89 13.47
N THR A 211 -14.13 -7.09 14.60
CA THR A 211 -13.56 -6.86 15.94
C THR A 211 -13.93 -7.99 16.89
N GLY A 212 -12.98 -8.37 17.76
CA GLY A 212 -13.16 -9.45 18.73
C GLY A 212 -12.92 -10.85 18.16
N ASP A 213 -13.34 -11.88 18.91
CA ASP A 213 -13.07 -13.28 18.60
C ASP A 213 -14.03 -13.84 17.53
N VAL A 214 -13.76 -13.50 16.27
CA VAL A 214 -14.56 -13.89 15.09
C VAL A 214 -13.85 -14.96 14.26
N TRP A 215 -14.59 -15.96 13.80
CA TRP A 215 -14.14 -17.06 12.96
C TRP A 215 -15.07 -17.23 11.77
N PHE A 216 -14.51 -17.57 10.62
CA PHE A 216 -15.24 -17.72 9.36
C PHE A 216 -15.16 -19.15 8.84
N GLY A 217 -16.33 -19.70 8.51
CA GLY A 217 -16.50 -20.95 7.82
C GLY A 217 -16.00 -20.94 6.36
N SER A 218 -16.18 -22.05 5.68
CA SER A 218 -15.82 -22.21 4.26
C SER A 218 -16.91 -21.66 3.35
N GLY A 219 -16.55 -21.07 2.21
CA GLY A 219 -17.51 -20.61 1.20
C GLY A 219 -18.36 -19.40 1.60
N VAL A 220 -17.91 -18.61 2.59
CA VAL A 220 -18.60 -17.37 3.01
C VAL A 220 -18.55 -16.31 1.90
N THR A 221 -19.62 -15.54 1.73
CA THR A 221 -19.72 -14.41 0.80
C THR A 221 -20.10 -13.13 1.55
N LEU A 222 -19.35 -12.05 1.34
CA LEU A 222 -19.57 -10.74 1.97
C LEU A 222 -19.87 -9.68 0.91
N LYS A 223 -20.96 -8.91 1.08
CA LYS A 223 -21.43 -7.90 0.11
C LYS A 223 -21.77 -6.56 0.76
N GLY A 224 -21.52 -5.47 0.04
CA GLY A 224 -21.81 -4.11 0.52
C GLY A 224 -21.04 -3.76 1.78
N LYS A 225 -21.72 -3.23 2.80
CA LYS A 225 -21.09 -2.84 4.07
C LYS A 225 -21.36 -3.88 5.17
N VAL A 226 -20.32 -4.49 5.71
CA VAL A 226 -20.43 -5.53 6.74
C VAL A 226 -19.61 -5.16 7.97
N THR A 227 -20.25 -5.22 9.14
CA THR A 227 -19.57 -5.10 10.44
C THR A 227 -19.81 -6.37 11.24
N ILE A 228 -18.77 -6.96 11.83
CA ILE A 228 -18.86 -8.12 12.71
C ILE A 228 -18.11 -7.79 13.99
N ALA A 229 -18.83 -7.69 15.11
CA ALA A 229 -18.28 -7.29 16.39
C ALA A 229 -18.65 -8.32 17.46
N ALA A 230 -17.67 -9.14 17.85
CA ALA A 230 -17.81 -10.02 18.98
C ALA A 230 -17.55 -9.24 20.28
N LYS A 231 -18.51 -9.27 21.21
CA LYS A 231 -18.33 -8.69 22.56
C LYS A 231 -17.24 -9.45 23.33
N SER A 232 -16.71 -8.83 24.38
CA SER A 232 -15.71 -9.45 25.24
C SER A 232 -16.21 -10.80 25.78
N GLY A 233 -15.38 -11.84 25.64
CA GLY A 233 -15.71 -13.21 26.07
C GLY A 233 -16.69 -13.96 25.16
N VAL A 234 -17.17 -13.35 24.07
CA VAL A 234 -18.06 -14.00 23.09
C VAL A 234 -17.24 -14.41 21.88
N LYS A 235 -17.46 -15.65 21.43
CA LYS A 235 -16.96 -16.15 20.15
C LYS A 235 -18.07 -16.10 19.11
N LEU A 236 -17.79 -15.52 17.94
CA LEU A 236 -18.69 -15.57 16.79
C LEU A 236 -18.12 -16.49 15.72
N GLU A 237 -18.93 -17.45 15.28
CA GLU A 237 -18.59 -18.37 14.19
C GLU A 237 -19.56 -18.15 13.03
N ILE A 238 -19.07 -17.54 11.95
CA ILE A 238 -19.83 -17.38 10.71
C ILE A 238 -19.90 -18.76 10.04
N PRO A 239 -21.09 -19.32 9.78
CA PRO A 239 -21.23 -20.69 9.30
C PRO A 239 -20.76 -20.85 7.87
N ASP A 240 -20.49 -22.09 7.48
CA ASP A 240 -20.09 -22.43 6.11
C ASP A 240 -21.21 -22.02 5.13
N GLY A 241 -20.83 -21.42 4.00
CA GLY A 241 -21.75 -20.96 2.96
C GLY A 241 -22.54 -19.69 3.28
N ALA A 242 -22.30 -19.03 4.43
CA ALA A 242 -23.05 -17.83 4.82
C ALA A 242 -22.90 -16.70 3.79
N VAL A 243 -24.01 -16.01 3.51
CA VAL A 243 -24.05 -14.81 2.66
C VAL A 243 -24.46 -13.62 3.52
N ILE A 244 -23.54 -12.69 3.76
CA ILE A 244 -23.77 -11.51 4.59
C ILE A 244 -23.71 -10.27 3.71
N ALA A 245 -24.82 -9.54 3.63
CA ALA A 245 -24.95 -8.35 2.78
C ALA A 245 -25.54 -7.18 3.57
N ASN A 246 -24.83 -6.04 3.61
CA ASN A 246 -25.29 -4.80 4.25
C ASN A 246 -25.82 -4.99 5.69
N LYS A 247 -25.04 -5.69 6.53
CA LYS A 247 -25.49 -6.15 7.84
C LYS A 247 -24.40 -5.95 8.90
N ASP A 248 -24.86 -5.61 10.10
CA ASP A 248 -24.05 -5.60 11.32
C ASP A 248 -24.40 -6.84 12.15
N ILE A 249 -23.38 -7.58 12.60
CA ILE A 249 -23.48 -8.78 13.44
C ILE A 249 -22.80 -8.46 14.77
N ASN A 250 -23.55 -8.40 15.86
CA ASN A 250 -23.08 -8.02 17.19
C ASN A 250 -23.20 -9.16 18.23
N GLY A 251 -23.78 -10.29 17.82
CA GLY A 251 -23.98 -11.48 18.64
C GLY A 251 -24.36 -12.71 17.80
N PRO A 252 -24.37 -13.92 18.39
CA PRO A 252 -24.80 -15.14 17.71
C PRO A 252 -26.23 -15.07 17.17
N GLU A 253 -27.10 -14.28 17.79
CA GLU A 253 -28.47 -14.02 17.37
C GLU A 253 -28.59 -13.33 16.01
N ASP A 254 -27.53 -12.64 15.58
CA ASP A 254 -27.48 -11.92 14.31
C ASP A 254 -26.91 -12.77 13.16
N ILE A 255 -26.47 -14.02 13.43
CA ILE A 255 -25.82 -14.88 12.43
C ILE A 255 -26.86 -15.59 11.55
#